data_AF-A0A9N7NAZ0-F1
#
_entry.id   AF-A0A9N7NAZ0-F1
#
_cell.length_a   1.000
_cell.length_b   1.000
_cell.length_c   1.000
_cell.angle_alpha   90.00
_cell.angle_beta   90.00
_cell.angle_gamma   90.00
#
_symmetry.space_group_name_H-M   'P 1'
#
loop_
_entity.id
_entity.type
_entity.pdbx_description
1 polymer ?
#
loop_
_entity_poly.entity_id
_entity_poly.type
_entity_poly.pdbx_seq_one_letter_code
_entity_poly.pdbx_strand_id
1 'polypeptide(L)'
;NKLVGSNYIDWKRNFDIVLTAEGYKFSTVEACPAVPADNAPDQEKEEYAWWKKADEMAKCYILASLSNVLQHQHQSMNTAAEMLLNLKELFGYQSRVVRQDAMRVLMDMTMREGTPVREHVIAMMAQLNELEVLGAFIDRETQVDIVLQSLLKSFEQFRLNYNMNKTLMTLPELVFELQSAEGLFYRKTQAMVAQWGEASTSKAPKGKKRK
;
A
#
# COMPACT_ATOMS: atom_id res chain seq x y z
N ASN A 1 -19.50 7.23 -4.33
CA ASN A 1 -18.44 8.01 -3.65
C ASN A 1 -18.29 9.38 -4.31
N LYS A 2 -18.35 10.46 -3.53
CA LYS A 2 -18.22 11.83 -4.05
C LYS A 2 -16.74 12.25 -4.14
N LEU A 3 -16.36 12.96 -5.20
CA LEU A 3 -15.01 13.52 -5.33
C LEU A 3 -14.86 14.77 -4.44
N VAL A 4 -13.85 14.76 -3.56
CA VAL A 4 -13.52 15.86 -2.62
C VAL A 4 -12.06 16.32 -2.78
N GLY A 5 -11.43 15.98 -3.90
CA GLY A 5 -10.09 16.40 -4.28
C GLY A 5 -8.99 15.48 -3.77
N SER A 6 -8.75 15.44 -2.46
CA SER A 6 -7.68 14.58 -1.88
C SER A 6 -7.89 13.10 -2.17
N ASN A 7 -9.15 12.66 -2.28
CA ASN A 7 -9.53 11.28 -2.56
C ASN A 7 -9.58 10.92 -4.05
N TYR A 8 -8.97 11.70 -4.95
CA TYR A 8 -9.05 11.46 -6.40
C TYR A 8 -8.62 10.03 -6.79
N ILE A 9 -7.57 9.48 -6.18
CA ILE A 9 -7.09 8.12 -6.47
C ILE A 9 -8.13 7.07 -6.09
N ASP A 10 -8.69 7.16 -4.89
CA ASP A 10 -9.75 6.26 -4.42
C ASP A 10 -11.03 6.40 -5.23
N TRP A 11 -11.40 7.65 -5.55
CA TRP A 11 -12.55 7.95 -6.38
C TRP A 11 -12.40 7.31 -7.76
N LYS A 12 -11.23 7.48 -8.41
CA LYS A 12 -10.93 6.91 -9.72
C LYS A 12 -10.96 5.39 -9.69
N ARG A 13 -10.37 4.76 -8.66
CA ARG A 13 -10.42 3.31 -8.47
C ARG A 13 -11.85 2.79 -8.34
N ASN A 14 -12.67 3.43 -7.51
CA ASN A 14 -14.08 3.05 -7.34
C ASN A 14 -14.87 3.22 -8.64
N PHE A 15 -14.64 4.30 -9.36
CA PHE A 15 -15.23 4.54 -10.67
C PHE A 15 -14.84 3.44 -11.68
N ASP A 16 -13.56 3.07 -11.74
CA ASP A 16 -13.08 2.01 -12.63
C ASP A 16 -13.69 0.65 -12.31
N ILE A 17 -13.94 0.35 -11.03
CA ILE A 17 -14.63 -0.87 -10.60
C ILE A 17 -16.07 -0.88 -11.15
N VAL A 18 -16.81 0.23 -11.00
CA VAL A 18 -18.18 0.36 -11.53
C VAL A 18 -18.20 0.19 -13.04
N LEU A 19 -17.34 0.91 -13.77
CA LEU A 19 -17.30 0.78 -15.24
C LEU A 19 -16.88 -0.61 -15.71
N THR A 20 -16.03 -1.31 -14.95
CA THR A 20 -15.66 -2.70 -15.27
C THR A 20 -16.87 -3.61 -15.09
N ALA A 21 -17.61 -3.47 -13.99
CA ALA A 21 -18.81 -4.27 -13.72
C ALA A 21 -19.90 -4.07 -14.79
N GLU A 22 -20.03 -2.85 -15.29
CA GLU A 22 -21.02 -2.48 -16.32
C GLU A 22 -20.52 -2.72 -17.76
N GLY A 23 -19.26 -3.14 -17.95
CA GLY A 23 -18.68 -3.38 -19.28
C GLY A 23 -18.33 -2.13 -20.08
N TYR A 24 -18.24 -0.95 -19.45
CA TYR A 24 -18.00 0.34 -20.13
C TYR A 24 -16.58 0.88 -19.99
N LYS A 25 -15.71 0.25 -19.19
CA LYS A 25 -14.37 0.78 -18.88
C LYS A 25 -13.52 1.12 -20.11
N PHE A 26 -13.64 0.34 -21.18
CA PHE A 26 -12.90 0.54 -22.43
C PHE A 26 -13.09 1.96 -23.01
N SER A 27 -14.30 2.54 -22.90
CA SER A 27 -14.61 3.89 -23.41
C SER A 27 -13.77 5.02 -22.78
N THR A 28 -13.18 4.77 -21.60
CA THR A 28 -12.35 5.76 -20.89
C THR A 28 -10.85 5.62 -21.18
N VAL A 29 -10.45 4.59 -21.92
CA VAL A 29 -9.05 4.23 -22.19
C VAL A 29 -8.77 4.17 -23.69
N GLU A 30 -9.69 3.61 -24.45
CA GLU A 30 -9.59 3.44 -25.89
C GLU A 30 -10.13 4.67 -26.63
N ALA A 31 -9.52 4.98 -27.77
CA ALA A 31 -9.99 6.07 -28.61
C ALA A 31 -11.37 5.75 -29.20
N CYS A 32 -12.19 6.80 -29.38
CA CYS A 32 -13.45 6.67 -30.11
C CYS A 32 -13.17 6.12 -31.52
N PRO A 33 -13.89 5.06 -31.96
CA PRO A 33 -13.87 4.62 -33.34
C PRO A 33 -14.24 5.76 -34.29
N ALA A 34 -13.77 5.68 -35.54
CA ALA A 34 -14.19 6.62 -36.58
C ALA A 34 -15.70 6.52 -36.79
N VAL A 35 -16.33 7.62 -37.18
CA VAL A 35 -17.75 7.62 -37.55
C VAL A 35 -17.92 6.73 -38.78
N PRO A 36 -18.72 5.66 -38.71
CA PRO A 36 -18.90 4.75 -39.84
C PRO A 36 -19.59 5.45 -41.01
N ALA A 37 -19.23 5.06 -42.23
CA ALA A 37 -19.92 5.54 -43.43
C ALA A 37 -21.34 4.96 -43.52
N ASP A 38 -22.22 5.61 -44.30
CA ASP A 38 -23.61 5.16 -44.47
C ASP A 38 -23.70 3.73 -45.04
N ASN A 39 -22.73 3.34 -45.87
CA ASN A 39 -22.60 2.01 -46.47
C ASN A 39 -21.69 1.06 -45.68
N ALA A 40 -21.23 1.45 -44.49
CA ALA A 40 -20.40 0.60 -43.64
C ALA A 40 -21.19 -0.65 -43.18
N PRO A 41 -20.48 -1.77 -42.90
CA PRO A 41 -21.09 -2.96 -42.33
C PRO A 41 -21.84 -2.65 -41.03
N ASP A 42 -22.93 -3.38 -40.77
CA ASP A 42 -23.73 -3.19 -39.55
C ASP A 42 -22.90 -3.38 -38.29
N GLN A 43 -21.93 -4.31 -38.31
CA GLN A 43 -20.99 -4.52 -37.20
C GLN A 43 -20.20 -3.25 -36.85
N GLU A 44 -19.71 -2.49 -37.84
CA GLU A 44 -18.94 -1.26 -37.59
C GLU A 44 -19.83 -0.17 -36.98
N LYS A 45 -21.08 -0.08 -37.44
CA LYS A 45 -22.10 0.83 -36.89
C LYS A 45 -22.46 0.46 -35.45
N GLU A 46 -22.59 -0.83 -35.16
CA GLU A 46 -22.87 -1.35 -33.82
C GLU A 46 -21.69 -1.08 -32.87
N GLU A 47 -20.45 -1.30 -33.30
CA GLU A 47 -19.24 -1.02 -32.51
C GLU A 47 -19.14 0.47 -32.15
N TYR A 48 -19.35 1.37 -33.12
CA TYR A 48 -19.37 2.81 -32.87
C TYR A 48 -20.51 3.21 -31.91
N ALA A 49 -21.72 2.70 -32.12
CA ALA A 49 -22.87 2.99 -31.27
C ALA A 49 -22.66 2.49 -29.83
N TRP A 50 -22.09 1.29 -29.68
CA TRP A 50 -21.73 0.71 -28.40
C TRP A 50 -20.70 1.57 -27.67
N TRP A 51 -19.63 1.99 -28.36
CA TRP A 51 -18.62 2.88 -27.78
C TRP A 51 -19.25 4.19 -27.31
N LYS A 52 -20.10 4.82 -28.14
CA LYS A 52 -20.81 6.07 -27.78
C LYS A 52 -21.68 5.92 -26.54
N LYS A 53 -22.44 4.83 -26.46
CA LYS A 53 -23.26 4.53 -25.28
C LYS A 53 -22.39 4.33 -24.04
N ALA A 54 -21.30 3.58 -24.15
CA ALA A 54 -20.38 3.35 -23.04
C ALA A 54 -19.77 4.67 -22.52
N ASP A 55 -19.32 5.55 -23.43
CA ASP A 55 -18.80 6.87 -23.07
C ASP A 55 -19.87 7.74 -22.39
N GLU A 56 -21.10 7.78 -22.91
CA GLU A 56 -22.19 8.54 -22.30
C GLU A 56 -22.55 8.04 -20.90
N MET A 57 -22.58 6.71 -20.70
CA MET A 57 -22.77 6.12 -19.38
C MET A 57 -21.62 6.48 -18.43
N ALA A 58 -20.38 6.39 -18.89
CA ALA A 58 -19.21 6.80 -18.13
C ALA A 58 -19.29 8.28 -17.70
N LYS A 59 -19.70 9.18 -18.61
CA LYS A 59 -19.94 10.60 -18.30
C LYS A 59 -20.99 10.76 -17.21
N CYS A 60 -22.12 10.05 -17.29
CA CYS A 60 -23.16 10.07 -16.27
C CYS A 60 -22.63 9.66 -14.89
N TYR A 61 -21.85 8.59 -14.81
CA TYR A 61 -21.23 8.14 -13.56
C TYR A 61 -20.25 9.17 -13.00
N ILE A 62 -19.43 9.79 -13.85
CA ILE A 62 -18.53 10.88 -13.42
C ILE A 62 -19.37 12.00 -12.84
N LEU A 63 -20.30 12.58 -13.62
CA LEU A 63 -21.14 13.70 -13.19
C LEU A 63 -21.87 13.39 -11.89
N ALA A 64 -22.52 12.24 -11.77
CA ALA A 64 -23.25 11.84 -10.56
C ALA A 64 -22.37 11.78 -9.30
N SER A 65 -21.06 11.59 -9.47
CA SER A 65 -20.09 11.51 -8.37
C SER A 65 -19.38 12.84 -8.06
N LEU A 66 -19.63 13.89 -8.84
CA LEU A 66 -19.04 15.22 -8.65
C LEU A 66 -19.89 16.12 -7.72
N SER A 67 -19.32 17.22 -7.25
CA SER A 67 -20.08 18.32 -6.63
C SER A 67 -20.82 19.14 -7.68
N ASN A 68 -21.89 19.85 -7.31
CA ASN A 68 -22.69 20.64 -8.27
C ASN A 68 -21.84 21.63 -9.08
N VAL A 69 -20.82 22.24 -8.45
CA VAL A 69 -19.89 23.16 -9.13
C VAL A 69 -19.06 22.42 -10.18
N LEU A 70 -18.50 21.27 -9.82
CA LEU A 70 -17.70 20.46 -10.73
C LEU A 70 -18.57 19.84 -11.84
N GLN A 71 -19.79 19.39 -11.53
CA GLN A 71 -20.77 18.93 -12.51
C GLN A 71 -21.01 20.00 -13.57
N HIS A 72 -21.31 21.23 -13.15
CA HIS A 72 -21.56 22.35 -14.06
C HIS A 72 -20.33 22.66 -14.94
N GLN A 73 -19.11 22.55 -14.40
CA GLN A 73 -17.88 22.78 -15.15
C GLN A 73 -17.58 21.67 -16.18
N HIS A 74 -18.02 20.44 -15.93
CA HIS A 74 -17.65 19.28 -16.75
C HIS A 74 -18.79 18.75 -17.65
N GLN A 75 -20.03 19.22 -17.47
CA GLN A 75 -21.19 18.74 -18.25
C GLN A 75 -21.08 18.98 -19.76
N SER A 76 -20.31 19.99 -20.19
CA SER A 76 -20.11 20.33 -21.61
C SER A 76 -18.92 19.62 -22.25
N MET A 77 -18.14 18.83 -21.50
CA MET A 77 -17.00 18.10 -22.06
C MET A 77 -17.50 16.97 -22.98
N ASN A 78 -16.74 16.67 -24.03
CA ASN A 78 -17.23 15.80 -25.10
C ASN A 78 -17.24 14.34 -24.65
N THR A 79 -16.16 13.90 -24.00
CA THR A 79 -15.94 12.50 -23.63
C THR A 79 -15.70 12.31 -22.13
N ALA A 80 -15.95 11.11 -21.63
CA ALA A 80 -15.58 10.73 -20.27
C ALA A 80 -14.05 10.80 -20.07
N ALA A 81 -13.28 10.44 -21.10
CA ALA A 81 -11.82 10.52 -21.08
C ALA A 81 -11.31 11.95 -20.86
N GLU A 82 -11.88 12.94 -21.55
CA GLU A 82 -11.57 14.36 -21.34
C GLU A 82 -11.90 14.81 -19.91
N MET A 83 -13.07 14.42 -19.39
CA MET A 83 -13.45 14.74 -18.01
C MET A 83 -12.45 14.16 -17.01
N LEU A 84 -12.06 12.89 -17.18
CA LEU A 84 -11.08 12.24 -16.31
C LEU A 84 -9.72 12.90 -16.37
N LEU A 85 -9.28 13.32 -17.58
CA LEU A 85 -8.02 14.04 -17.75
C LEU A 85 -8.04 15.38 -16.99
N ASN A 86 -9.10 16.17 -17.15
CA ASN A 86 -9.20 17.45 -16.45
C ASN A 86 -9.28 17.29 -14.93
N LEU A 87 -10.07 16.32 -14.44
CA LEU A 87 -10.13 16.01 -13.00
C LEU A 87 -8.77 15.57 -12.45
N LYS A 88 -7.98 14.82 -13.24
CA LYS A 88 -6.61 14.44 -12.89
C LYS A 88 -5.69 15.66 -12.79
N GLU A 89 -5.84 16.65 -13.66
CA GLU A 89 -5.06 17.89 -13.61
C GLU A 89 -5.42 18.73 -12.37
N LEU A 90 -6.71 18.83 -12.05
CA LEU A 90 -7.19 19.60 -10.90
C LEU A 90 -6.81 19.00 -9.55
N PHE A 91 -6.84 17.67 -9.44
CA PHE A 91 -6.73 16.97 -8.15
C PHE A 91 -5.51 16.05 -8.02
N GLY A 92 -4.81 15.76 -9.12
CA GLY A 92 -3.67 14.86 -9.13
C GLY A 92 -2.49 15.38 -8.31
N TYR A 93 -2.31 16.70 -8.22
CA TYR A 93 -1.28 17.30 -7.37
C TYR A 93 -1.54 17.04 -5.88
N GLN A 94 -2.77 17.27 -5.40
CA GLN A 94 -3.14 17.05 -4.01
C GLN A 94 -2.98 15.56 -3.64
N SER A 95 -3.43 14.65 -4.52
CA SER A 95 -3.20 13.21 -4.29
C SER A 95 -1.71 12.84 -4.30
N ARG A 96 -0.87 13.51 -5.11
CA ARG A 96 0.58 13.33 -5.07
C ARG A 96 1.16 13.78 -3.72
N VAL A 97 0.73 14.92 -3.19
CA VAL A 97 1.18 15.41 -1.87
C VAL A 97 0.82 14.41 -0.77
N VAL A 98 -0.43 13.95 -0.72
CA VAL A 98 -0.87 12.96 0.28
C VAL A 98 -0.04 11.67 0.20
N ARG A 99 0.20 11.15 -1.01
CA ARG A 99 1.07 9.98 -1.22
C ARG A 99 2.53 10.24 -0.79
N GLN A 100 3.05 11.44 -1.03
CA GLN A 100 4.41 11.79 -0.60
C GLN A 100 4.54 11.86 0.93
N ASP A 101 3.52 12.35 1.62
CA ASP A 101 3.50 12.38 3.08
C ASP A 101 3.42 10.98 3.67
N ALA A 102 2.55 10.11 3.13
CA ALA A 102 2.50 8.70 3.51
C ALA A 102 3.82 7.97 3.25
N MET A 103 4.49 8.26 2.12
CA MET A 103 5.80 7.69 1.81
C MET A 103 6.87 8.13 2.81
N ARG A 104 6.83 9.41 3.23
CA ARG A 104 7.74 9.93 4.26
C ARG A 104 7.52 9.22 5.58
N VAL A 105 6.26 9.09 6.01
CA VAL A 105 5.91 8.36 7.24
C VAL A 105 6.50 6.96 7.20
N LEU A 106 6.28 6.19 6.13
CA LEU A 106 6.84 4.84 5.98
C LEU A 106 8.37 4.81 6.10
N MET A 107 9.07 5.72 5.41
CA MET A 107 10.54 5.76 5.41
C MET A 107 11.12 6.17 6.76
N ASP A 108 10.40 6.98 7.53
CA ASP A 108 10.80 7.42 8.87
C ASP A 108 10.41 6.39 9.97
N MET A 109 9.65 5.34 9.63
CA MET A 109 9.29 4.29 10.59
C MET A 109 10.53 3.47 10.97
N THR A 110 10.92 3.58 12.24
CA THR A 110 11.92 2.70 12.86
C THR A 110 11.34 2.08 14.12
N MET A 111 11.62 0.79 14.33
CA MET A 111 11.21 0.07 15.53
C MET A 111 11.82 0.74 16.77
N ARG A 112 11.00 0.98 17.79
CA ARG A 112 11.44 1.59 19.06
C ARG A 112 11.84 0.49 20.06
N GLU A 113 12.82 0.79 20.91
CA GLU A 113 13.19 -0.15 21.99
C GLU A 113 12.00 -0.41 22.92
N GLY A 114 11.80 -1.67 23.28
CA GLY A 114 10.69 -2.11 24.13
C GLY A 114 9.37 -2.36 23.40
N THR A 115 9.23 -1.96 22.13
CA THR A 115 8.07 -2.33 21.30
C THR A 115 8.21 -3.77 20.82
N PRO A 116 7.18 -4.64 20.95
CA PRO A 116 7.22 -5.98 20.36
C PRO A 116 7.34 -5.93 18.84
N VAL A 117 8.19 -6.77 18.25
CA VAL A 117 8.44 -6.77 16.79
C VAL A 117 7.17 -6.97 15.97
N ARG A 118 6.23 -7.78 16.48
CA ARG A 118 4.92 -7.99 15.86
C ARG A 118 4.15 -6.69 15.68
N GLU A 119 4.12 -5.87 16.72
CA GLU A 119 3.37 -4.60 16.73
C GLU A 119 3.94 -3.63 15.71
N HIS A 120 5.27 -3.52 15.68
CA HIS A 120 5.99 -2.70 14.71
C HIS A 120 5.71 -3.13 13.26
N VAL A 121 5.83 -4.42 12.95
CA VAL A 121 5.59 -4.92 11.58
C VAL A 121 4.15 -4.72 11.15
N ILE A 122 3.16 -4.92 12.04
CA ILE A 122 1.75 -4.64 11.74
C ILE A 122 1.52 -3.16 11.41
N ALA A 123 2.15 -2.25 12.16
CA ALA A 123 2.06 -0.82 11.87
C ALA A 123 2.66 -0.49 10.49
N MET A 124 3.79 -1.10 10.11
CA MET A 124 4.36 -0.91 8.78
C MET A 124 3.47 -1.48 7.67
N MET A 125 2.86 -2.66 7.88
CA MET A 125 1.89 -3.24 6.95
C MET A 125 0.72 -2.28 6.72
N ALA A 126 0.21 -1.64 7.77
CA ALA A 126 -0.86 -0.66 7.64
C ALA A 126 -0.44 0.54 6.78
N GLN A 127 0.78 1.05 6.94
CA GLN A 127 1.31 2.15 6.13
C GLN A 127 1.61 1.76 4.68
N LEU A 128 2.10 0.54 4.44
CA LEU A 128 2.27 -0.01 3.09
C LEU A 128 0.92 -0.13 2.37
N ASN A 129 -0.13 -0.61 3.06
CA ASN A 129 -1.48 -0.69 2.53
C ASN A 129 -2.06 0.70 2.23
N GLU A 130 -1.81 1.70 3.10
CA GLU A 130 -2.22 3.09 2.86
C GLU A 130 -1.57 3.65 1.59
N LEU A 131 -0.28 3.39 1.38
CA LEU A 131 0.42 3.76 0.16
C LEU A 131 -0.14 3.08 -1.08
N GLU A 132 -0.49 1.80 -1.00
CA GLU A 132 -1.16 1.07 -2.08
C GLU A 132 -2.53 1.67 -2.41
N VAL A 133 -3.31 2.03 -1.39
CA VAL A 133 -4.58 2.76 -1.53
C VAL A 133 -4.39 4.11 -2.22
N LEU A 134 -3.31 4.81 -1.89
CA LEU A 134 -2.88 6.05 -2.54
C LEU A 134 -2.20 5.83 -3.90
N GLY A 135 -2.27 4.63 -4.48
CA GLY A 135 -1.79 4.32 -5.83
C GLY A 135 -0.27 4.19 -5.95
N ALA A 136 0.45 3.99 -4.85
CA ALA A 136 1.84 3.58 -4.89
C ALA A 136 1.94 2.06 -5.06
N PHE A 137 2.73 1.61 -6.04
CA PHE A 137 3.05 0.20 -6.18
C PHE A 137 4.42 -0.06 -5.56
N ILE A 138 4.46 -0.91 -4.53
CA ILE A 138 5.69 -1.41 -3.92
C ILE A 138 5.62 -2.93 -4.05
N ASP A 139 6.56 -3.54 -4.75
CA ASP A 139 6.56 -4.99 -4.94
C ASP A 139 6.84 -5.72 -3.63
N ARG A 140 6.46 -7.00 -3.57
CA ARG A 140 6.53 -7.79 -2.33
C ARG A 140 7.95 -7.92 -1.76
N GLU A 141 8.99 -8.02 -2.60
CA GLU A 141 10.37 -8.14 -2.11
C GLU A 141 10.78 -6.81 -1.46
N THR A 142 10.52 -5.69 -2.14
CA THR A 142 10.80 -4.35 -1.60
C THR A 142 10.03 -4.07 -0.30
N GLN A 143 8.77 -4.52 -0.17
CA GLN A 143 8.02 -4.38 1.09
C GLN A 143 8.71 -5.09 2.26
N VAL A 144 9.20 -6.31 2.04
CA VAL A 144 9.94 -7.08 3.06
C VAL A 144 11.25 -6.39 3.41
N ASP A 145 12.00 -5.92 2.42
CA ASP A 145 13.25 -5.20 2.65
C ASP A 145 13.05 -3.94 3.49
N ILE A 146 12.02 -3.15 3.19
CA ILE A 146 11.64 -1.95 3.97
C ILE A 146 11.38 -2.34 5.43
N VAL A 147 10.61 -3.39 5.68
CA VAL A 147 10.34 -3.87 7.04
C VAL A 147 11.64 -4.30 7.73
N LEU A 148 12.49 -5.10 7.08
CA LEU A 148 13.76 -5.55 7.66
C LEU A 148 14.72 -4.41 7.99
N GLN A 149 14.72 -3.33 7.20
CA GLN A 149 15.59 -2.17 7.45
C GLN A 149 15.11 -1.29 8.61
N SER A 150 13.81 -1.30 8.91
CA SER A 150 13.23 -0.56 10.02
C SER A 150 13.49 -1.17 11.40
N LEU A 151 13.93 -2.43 11.46
CA LEU A 151 14.10 -3.17 12.71
C LEU A 151 15.28 -2.66 13.53
N LEU A 152 15.21 -2.88 14.85
CA LEU A 152 16.31 -2.60 15.76
C LEU A 152 17.56 -3.41 15.41
N LYS A 153 18.73 -2.89 15.79
CA LYS A 153 20.03 -3.58 15.62
C LYS A 153 20.08 -4.97 16.26
N SER A 154 19.29 -5.24 17.28
CA SER A 154 19.15 -6.58 17.88
C SER A 154 18.70 -7.65 16.88
N PHE A 155 18.04 -7.27 15.78
CA PHE A 155 17.62 -8.16 14.70
C PHE A 155 18.67 -8.30 13.56
N GLU A 156 19.88 -7.75 13.71
CA GLU A 156 20.91 -7.80 12.65
C GLU A 156 21.25 -9.23 12.23
N GLN A 157 21.38 -10.16 13.18
CA GLN A 157 21.65 -11.57 12.87
C GLN A 157 20.51 -12.21 12.07
N PHE A 158 19.25 -11.87 12.39
CA PHE A 158 18.09 -12.34 11.63
C PHE A 158 18.15 -11.82 10.19
N ARG A 159 18.41 -10.53 10.00
CA ARG A 159 18.53 -9.90 8.68
C ARG A 159 19.65 -10.50 7.84
N LEU A 160 20.82 -10.77 8.43
CA LEU A 160 21.92 -11.45 7.75
C LEU A 160 21.52 -12.86 7.31
N ASN A 161 20.88 -13.62 8.20
CA ASN A 161 20.40 -14.97 7.88
C ASN A 161 19.36 -14.96 6.75
N TYR A 162 18.45 -13.99 6.75
CA TYR A 162 17.46 -13.81 5.69
C TYR A 162 18.13 -13.53 4.34
N ASN A 163 19.06 -12.57 4.29
CA ASN A 163 19.76 -12.18 3.07
C ASN A 163 20.58 -13.32 2.47
N MET A 164 21.16 -14.19 3.31
CA MET A 164 21.98 -15.32 2.86
C MET A 164 21.16 -16.51 2.37
N ASN A 165 19.94 -16.71 2.90
CA ASN A 165 19.12 -17.89 2.63
C ASN A 165 17.87 -17.58 1.80
N LYS A 166 17.94 -16.55 0.94
CA LYS A 166 16.82 -15.92 0.21
C LYS A 166 15.67 -16.90 -0.06
N THR A 167 14.66 -16.82 0.80
CA THR A 167 13.35 -17.41 0.57
C THR A 167 12.39 -16.24 0.49
N LEU A 168 11.78 -16.05 -0.69
CA LEU A 168 10.74 -15.03 -0.86
C LEU A 168 9.65 -15.30 0.18
N MET A 169 9.48 -14.35 1.09
CA MET A 169 8.59 -14.46 2.23
C MET A 169 7.52 -13.39 2.12
N THR A 170 6.30 -13.71 2.50
CA THR A 170 5.21 -12.75 2.61
C THR A 170 5.30 -11.99 3.93
N LEU A 171 4.72 -10.79 4.02
CA LEU A 171 4.70 -10.02 5.28
C LEU A 171 4.09 -10.81 6.47
N PRO A 172 3.01 -11.60 6.30
CA PRO A 172 2.50 -12.45 7.39
C PRO A 172 3.49 -13.52 7.86
N GLU A 173 4.21 -14.16 6.95
CA GLU A 173 5.25 -15.14 7.30
C GLU A 173 6.43 -14.46 8.03
N LEU A 174 6.83 -13.27 7.56
CA LEU A 174 7.88 -12.46 8.18
C LEU A 174 7.54 -12.11 9.63
N VAL A 175 6.28 -11.74 9.90
CA VAL A 175 5.81 -11.48 11.27
C VAL A 175 6.04 -12.70 12.16
N PHE A 176 5.66 -13.90 11.70
CA PHE A 176 5.79 -15.13 12.49
C PHE A 176 7.25 -15.48 12.81
N GLU A 177 8.14 -15.35 11.82
CA GLU A 177 9.58 -15.63 11.98
C GLU A 177 10.26 -14.63 12.91
N LEU A 178 9.95 -13.33 12.76
CA LEU A 178 10.49 -12.27 13.62
C LEU A 178 10.03 -12.45 15.07
N GLN A 179 8.76 -12.80 15.30
CA GLN A 179 8.25 -13.10 16.63
C GLN A 179 8.95 -14.30 17.27
N SER A 180 9.21 -15.35 16.48
CA SER A 180 9.94 -16.53 16.95
C SER A 180 11.38 -16.17 17.35
N ALA A 181 12.06 -15.33 16.54
CA ALA A 181 13.39 -14.82 16.85
C ALA A 181 13.41 -13.94 18.12
N GLU A 182 12.43 -13.06 18.29
CA GLU A 182 12.28 -12.23 19.50
C GLU A 182 12.13 -13.07 20.77
N GLY A 183 11.31 -14.13 20.72
CA GLY A 183 11.15 -15.06 21.84
C GLY A 183 12.46 -15.79 22.23
N LEU A 184 13.30 -16.11 21.24
CA LEU A 184 14.62 -16.70 21.49
C LEU A 184 15.58 -15.71 22.16
N PHE A 185 15.53 -14.43 21.79
CA PHE A 185 16.32 -13.40 22.45
C PHE A 185 15.97 -13.28 23.93
N TYR A 186 14.68 -13.26 24.26
CA TYR A 186 14.23 -13.18 25.65
C TYR A 186 14.70 -14.39 26.48
N ARG A 187 14.57 -15.61 25.93
CA ARG A 187 15.07 -16.84 26.59
C ARG A 187 16.58 -16.82 26.81
N LYS A 188 17.35 -16.37 25.80
CA LYS A 188 18.81 -16.25 25.89
C LYS A 188 19.23 -15.25 26.96
N THR A 189 18.56 -14.11 27.04
CA THR A 189 18.81 -13.08 28.06
C THR A 189 18.50 -13.60 29.46
N GLN A 190 17.37 -14.29 29.66
CA GLN A 190 17.05 -14.92 30.95
C GLN A 190 18.08 -15.96 31.39
N ALA A 191 18.53 -16.82 30.47
CA ALA A 191 19.56 -17.82 30.76
C ALA A 191 20.90 -17.18 31.18
N MET A 192 21.29 -16.08 30.53
CA MET A 192 22.51 -15.35 30.87
C MET A 192 22.42 -14.69 32.26
N VAL A 193 21.28 -14.09 32.58
CA VAL A 193 21.03 -13.47 33.90
C VAL A 193 21.03 -14.51 35.01
N ALA A 194 20.42 -15.67 34.79
CA ALA A 194 20.44 -16.78 35.74
C ALA A 194 21.87 -17.27 36.03
N GLN A 195 22.69 -17.47 34.98
CA GLN A 195 24.09 -17.89 35.13
C GLN A 195 24.93 -16.86 35.90
N TRP A 196 24.72 -15.56 35.67
CA TRP A 196 25.43 -14.50 36.42
C TRP A 196 24.97 -14.40 37.89
N GLY A 197 23.69 -14.64 38.17
CA GLY A 197 23.17 -14.70 39.54
C GLY A 197 23.76 -15.87 40.35
N GLU A 198 23.93 -17.03 39.72
CA GLU A 198 24.59 -18.20 40.33
C GLU A 198 26.10 -18.01 40.52
N ALA A 199 26.77 -17.36 39.55
CA ALA A 199 28.20 -17.04 39.67
C ALA A 199 28.48 -16.02 40.79
N SER A 200 27.57 -15.09 41.03
CA SER A 200 27.71 -14.03 42.04
C SER A 200 27.44 -14.51 43.48
N THR A 201 26.68 -15.61 43.65
CA THR A 201 26.38 -16.20 44.97
C THR A 201 27.43 -17.22 45.43
N SER A 202 28.36 -17.61 44.56
CA SER A 202 29.39 -18.61 44.84
C SER A 202 30.75 -17.99 45.21
N LYS A 203 30.84 -17.23 46.30
CA LYS A 203 32.09 -17.05 47.08
C LYS A 203 31.89 -16.31 48.41
N ALA A 204 31.81 -17.07 49.49
CA ALA A 204 32.32 -16.64 50.80
C ALA A 204 33.20 -17.79 51.35
N PRO A 205 34.54 -17.64 51.40
CA PRO A 205 35.40 -18.67 51.98
C PRO A 205 35.22 -18.67 53.50
N LYS A 206 34.73 -19.78 54.06
CA LYS A 206 34.73 -20.02 55.51
C LYS A 206 36.17 -20.02 56.02
N GLY A 207 36.55 -18.95 56.72
CA GLY A 207 37.84 -18.83 57.38
C GLY A 207 38.06 -20.00 58.36
N LYS A 208 39.11 -20.80 58.09
CA LYS A 208 39.63 -21.80 59.02
C LYS A 208 40.19 -21.08 60.26
N LYS A 209 39.54 -21.23 61.42
CA LYS A 209 40.19 -20.98 62.71
C LYS A 209 41.26 -22.05 62.93
N ARG A 210 42.52 -21.63 63.01
CA ARG A 210 43.64 -22.45 63.50
C ARG A 210 43.74 -22.27 65.02
N LYS A 211 44.17 -23.37 65.65
CA LYS A 211 44.27 -23.71 67.07
C LYS A 211 44.63 -22.56 68.02
#